data_AF-A0A6I4MV51-F1
#
_entry.id   AF-A0A6I4MV51-F1
#
_cell.length_a   1.000
_cell.length_b   1.000
_cell.length_c   1.000
_cell.angle_alpha   90.00
_cell.angle_beta   90.00
_cell.angle_gamma   90.00
#
_symmetry.space_group_name_H-M   'P 1'
#
loop_
_entity.id
_entity.type
_entity.pdbx_description
1 polymer ?
#
loop_
_entity_poly.entity_id
_entity_poly.type
_entity_poly.pdbx_seq_one_letter_code
_entity_poly.pdbx_strand_id
1 'polypeptide(L)'
;MIFTGNPGTAKTTVARLVASGYAHLGLLSSGHLVEVSRADLIGPYLGQTAPRVRAAVEQALGGVLFVDEAYSLAGDAYGQEAVATLVQLMEEYRGDLVVIAAGYEREMDAFLTANSGLASRFPKRIAFPDYTDDELTAIFAHLAAAEGLTLAPDVPGRLRTVLRDIPRGPSFGNGRLMRNLLDAAVAAQSERLTASGAPSDTEIITLRADDLRATAPTRDEATGLYL
;
A
#
# COMPACT_ATOMS: atom_id res chain seq x y z
N MET A 1 14.93 1.56 6.35
CA MET A 1 14.23 0.31 6.78
C MET A 1 13.68 -0.41 5.57
N ILE A 2 13.50 -1.73 5.63
CA ILE A 2 12.91 -2.52 4.54
C ILE A 2 11.56 -3.04 5.00
N PHE A 3 10.50 -2.76 4.22
CA PHE A 3 9.16 -3.27 4.47
C PHE A 3 8.82 -4.31 3.40
N THR A 4 8.67 -5.57 3.79
CA THR A 4 8.31 -6.66 2.86
C THR A 4 6.88 -7.12 3.09
N GLY A 5 6.14 -7.42 2.03
CA GLY A 5 4.82 -8.03 2.13
C GLY A 5 3.93 -7.72 0.93
N ASN A 6 2.81 -8.43 0.83
CA ASN A 6 1.86 -8.28 -0.26
C ASN A 6 1.17 -6.90 -0.27
N PRO A 7 0.49 -6.49 -1.36
CA PRO A 7 -0.30 -5.28 -1.41
C PRO A 7 -1.38 -5.27 -0.33
N GLY A 8 -1.69 -4.09 0.19
CA GLY A 8 -2.76 -3.93 1.16
C GLY A 8 -2.46 -4.47 2.57
N THR A 9 -1.21 -4.78 2.91
CA THR A 9 -0.77 -5.16 4.28
C THR A 9 -0.36 -3.98 5.16
N ALA A 10 -0.86 -2.77 4.85
CA ALA A 10 -0.64 -1.54 5.62
C ALA A 10 0.80 -0.99 5.71
N LYS A 11 1.71 -1.39 4.81
CA LYS A 11 3.10 -0.87 4.74
C LYS A 11 3.18 0.66 4.77
N THR A 12 2.45 1.35 3.88
CA THR A 12 2.43 2.82 3.80
C THR A 12 1.82 3.45 5.05
N THR A 13 0.77 2.84 5.61
CA THR A 13 0.15 3.31 6.86
C THR A 13 1.14 3.25 8.02
N VAL A 14 1.86 2.14 8.17
CA VAL A 14 2.90 2.00 9.21
C VAL A 14 4.07 2.94 8.96
N ALA A 15 4.42 3.22 7.71
CA ALA A 15 5.44 4.23 7.39
C ALA A 15 5.04 5.63 7.89
N ARG A 16 3.77 6.04 7.75
CA ARG A 16 3.26 7.30 8.32
C ARG A 16 3.35 7.32 9.85
N LEU A 17 3.03 6.19 10.50
CA LEU A 17 3.15 6.07 11.96
C LEU A 17 4.61 6.19 12.42
N VAL A 18 5.55 5.58 11.70
CA VAL A 18 6.98 5.72 11.98
C VAL A 18 7.43 7.17 11.81
N ALA A 19 7.03 7.83 10.73
CA ALA A 19 7.38 9.23 10.47
C ALA A 19 6.90 10.14 11.62
N SER A 20 5.62 9.99 12.00
CA SER A 20 5.03 10.73 13.12
C SER A 20 5.75 10.41 14.43
N GLY A 21 5.95 9.13 14.75
CA GLY A 21 6.60 8.72 16.00
C GLY A 21 8.03 9.26 16.14
N TYR A 22 8.82 9.24 15.06
CA TYR A 22 10.18 9.76 15.07
C TYR A 22 10.23 11.29 15.23
N ALA A 23 9.28 12.02 14.64
CA ALA A 23 9.18 13.46 14.85
C ALA A 23 8.83 13.80 16.30
N HIS A 24 7.90 13.08 16.92
CA HIS A 24 7.57 13.26 18.34
C HIS A 24 8.75 12.97 19.28
N LEU A 25 9.65 12.07 18.89
CA LEU A 25 10.87 11.76 19.62
C LEU A 25 12.02 12.75 19.33
N GLY A 26 11.82 13.73 18.45
CA GLY A 26 12.83 14.69 18.04
C GLY A 26 13.93 14.11 17.14
N LEU A 27 13.69 12.95 16.53
CA LEU A 27 14.61 12.33 15.56
C LEU A 27 14.42 12.85 14.13
N LEU A 28 13.26 13.43 13.84
CA LEU A 28 12.90 14.06 12.58
C LEU A 28 12.30 15.43 12.85
N SER A 29 12.59 16.43 12.01
CA SER A 29 12.14 17.81 12.21
C SER A 29 10.65 18.04 11.90
N SER A 30 9.99 17.18 11.09
CA SER A 30 8.60 17.34 10.66
C SER A 30 7.75 16.06 10.77
N GLY A 31 8.27 14.90 10.36
CA GLY A 31 7.56 13.62 10.40
C GLY A 31 6.55 13.40 9.27
N HIS A 32 6.66 14.11 8.16
CA HIS A 32 5.85 13.85 6.97
C HIS A 32 6.37 12.64 6.18
N LEU A 33 5.55 12.13 5.26
CA LEU A 33 5.87 11.00 4.39
C LEU A 33 5.83 11.46 2.93
N VAL A 34 6.91 11.24 2.20
CA VAL A 34 6.99 11.38 0.73
C VAL A 34 7.03 9.99 0.13
N GLU A 35 6.05 9.66 -0.69
CA GLU A 35 5.93 8.37 -1.38
C GLU A 35 6.39 8.52 -2.82
N VAL A 36 7.29 7.65 -3.27
CA VAL A 36 7.87 7.65 -4.61
C VAL A 36 7.94 6.24 -5.18
N SER A 37 7.91 6.15 -6.50
CA SER A 37 8.09 4.93 -7.28
C SER A 37 9.27 5.09 -8.24
N ARG A 38 9.55 4.05 -9.04
CA ARG A 38 10.52 4.14 -10.14
C ARG A 38 10.24 5.29 -11.10
N ALA A 39 8.96 5.57 -11.41
CA ALA A 39 8.58 6.61 -12.37
C ALA A 39 8.98 8.02 -11.89
N ASP A 40 8.96 8.23 -10.57
CA ASP A 40 9.31 9.51 -9.94
C ASP A 40 10.83 9.70 -9.86
N LEU A 41 11.56 8.61 -9.66
CA LEU A 41 13.01 8.64 -9.44
C LEU A 41 13.83 8.61 -10.74
N ILE A 42 13.33 7.96 -11.79
CA ILE A 42 14.10 7.78 -13.04
C ILE A 42 13.76 8.86 -14.05
N GLY A 43 14.78 9.49 -14.62
CA GLY A 43 14.63 10.46 -15.69
C GLY A 43 14.44 9.81 -17.06
N PRO A 44 13.72 10.46 -18.00
CA PRO A 44 13.57 9.95 -19.36
C PRO A 44 14.87 9.97 -20.19
N TYR A 45 15.88 10.72 -19.74
CA TYR A 45 17.16 10.89 -20.44
C TYR A 45 18.35 10.76 -19.49
N LEU A 46 19.52 10.42 -20.06
CA LEU A 46 20.79 10.30 -19.34
C LEU A 46 21.11 11.58 -18.54
N GLY A 47 21.52 11.39 -17.28
CA GLY A 47 21.88 12.49 -16.36
C GLY A 47 20.69 13.19 -15.69
N GLN A 48 19.45 12.78 -15.96
CA GLN A 48 18.26 13.32 -15.29
C GLN A 48 17.83 12.53 -14.06
N THR A 49 18.34 11.32 -13.88
CA THR A 49 17.99 10.45 -12.75
C THR A 49 18.54 10.98 -11.44
N ALA A 50 19.85 11.29 -11.34
CA ALA A 50 20.41 11.83 -10.11
C ALA A 50 19.72 13.13 -9.61
N PRO A 51 19.40 14.13 -10.46
CA PRO A 51 18.60 15.28 -10.06
C PRO A 51 17.20 14.93 -9.52
N ARG A 52 16.50 13.96 -10.12
CA ARG A 52 15.17 13.54 -9.65
C ARG A 52 15.22 12.87 -8.29
N VAL A 53 16.17 11.97 -8.09
CA VAL A 53 16.40 11.32 -6.79
C VAL A 53 16.72 12.37 -5.72
N ARG A 54 17.59 13.33 -6.05
CA ARG A 54 17.90 14.45 -5.15
C ARG A 54 16.66 15.25 -4.78
N ALA A 55 15.84 15.64 -5.77
CA ALA A 55 14.62 16.38 -5.52
C ALA A 55 13.64 15.61 -4.61
N ALA A 56 13.47 14.30 -4.84
CA ALA A 56 12.63 13.45 -3.98
C ALA A 56 13.17 13.37 -2.54
N VAL A 57 14.49 13.26 -2.36
CA VAL A 57 15.11 13.26 -1.03
C VAL A 57 14.95 14.62 -0.36
N GLU A 58 15.20 15.72 -1.07
CA GLU A 58 15.04 17.08 -0.56
C GLU A 58 13.60 17.34 -0.08
N GLN A 59 12.61 16.85 -0.81
CA GLN A 59 11.20 16.90 -0.39
C GLN A 59 10.93 16.10 0.89
N ALA A 60 11.71 15.05 1.16
CA ALA A 60 11.54 14.16 2.31
C ALA A 60 12.40 14.53 3.53
N LEU A 61 13.23 15.58 3.44
CA LEU A 61 14.04 16.05 4.57
C LEU A 61 13.13 16.50 5.71
N GLY A 62 13.46 16.09 6.92
CA GLY A 62 12.60 16.23 8.09
C GLY A 62 11.55 15.14 8.22
N GLY A 63 11.53 14.15 7.32
CA GLY A 63 10.50 13.15 7.22
C GLY A 63 11.00 11.78 6.78
N VAL A 64 10.11 11.05 6.12
CA VAL A 64 10.36 9.70 5.60
C VAL A 64 10.21 9.71 4.08
N LEU A 65 11.23 9.22 3.37
CA LEU A 65 11.12 8.85 1.96
C LEU A 65 10.71 7.38 1.85
N PHE A 66 9.52 7.11 1.33
CA PHE A 66 8.99 5.78 1.11
C PHE A 66 9.10 5.42 -0.38
N VAL A 67 9.96 4.47 -0.70
CA VAL A 67 10.19 3.98 -2.06
C VAL A 67 9.38 2.70 -2.24
N ASP A 68 8.23 2.81 -2.90
CA ASP A 68 7.39 1.64 -3.20
C ASP A 68 7.94 0.84 -4.38
N GLU A 69 7.74 -0.47 -4.32
CA GLU A 69 8.31 -1.45 -5.25
C GLU A 69 9.80 -1.19 -5.57
N ALA A 70 10.62 -0.95 -4.55
CA ALA A 70 12.00 -0.48 -4.71
C ALA A 70 12.88 -1.42 -5.56
N TYR A 71 12.56 -2.72 -5.59
CA TYR A 71 13.21 -3.70 -6.47
C TYR A 71 13.10 -3.36 -7.96
N SER A 72 12.11 -2.54 -8.36
CA SER A 72 11.97 -2.05 -9.73
C SER A 72 13.14 -1.17 -10.16
N LEU A 73 13.89 -0.58 -9.22
CA LEU A 73 15.13 0.15 -9.51
C LEU A 73 16.31 -0.77 -9.87
N ALA A 74 16.15 -2.10 -9.80
CA ALA A 74 17.17 -3.04 -10.23
C ALA A 74 17.26 -3.15 -11.76
N GLY A 75 18.44 -3.52 -12.26
CA GLY A 75 18.61 -4.14 -13.58
C GLY A 75 19.13 -3.25 -14.71
N ASP A 76 18.90 -1.94 -14.70
CA ASP A 76 19.36 -1.03 -15.75
C ASP A 76 20.29 0.09 -15.23
N ALA A 77 21.02 0.74 -16.15
CA ALA A 77 22.00 1.78 -15.80
C ALA A 77 21.35 2.98 -15.07
N TYR A 78 20.12 3.33 -15.44
CA TYR A 78 19.37 4.40 -14.78
C TYR A 78 18.97 4.01 -13.35
N GLY A 79 18.49 2.78 -13.13
CA GLY A 79 18.19 2.28 -11.80
C GLY A 79 19.44 2.21 -10.90
N GLN A 80 20.58 1.80 -11.46
CA GLN A 80 21.87 1.82 -10.74
C GLN A 80 22.30 3.24 -10.36
N GLU A 81 22.16 4.22 -11.26
CA GLU A 81 22.41 5.63 -10.96
C GLU A 81 21.49 6.12 -9.83
N ALA A 82 20.21 5.75 -9.87
CA ALA A 82 19.24 6.13 -8.85
C ALA A 82 19.62 5.56 -7.47
N VAL A 83 19.95 4.27 -7.41
CA VAL A 83 20.37 3.59 -6.19
C VAL A 83 21.66 4.19 -5.63
N ALA A 84 22.66 4.42 -6.48
CA ALA A 84 23.93 5.01 -6.06
C ALA A 84 23.73 6.42 -5.48
N THR A 85 22.90 7.24 -6.15
CA THR A 85 22.56 8.58 -5.68
C THR A 85 21.79 8.52 -4.36
N LEU A 86 20.82 7.62 -4.23
CA LEU A 86 20.03 7.45 -3.01
C LEU A 86 20.93 7.05 -1.82
N VAL A 87 21.85 6.09 -2.01
CA VAL A 87 22.79 5.66 -0.98
C VAL A 87 23.67 6.82 -0.52
N GLN A 88 24.18 7.64 -1.45
CA GLN A 88 24.97 8.82 -1.09
C GLN A 88 24.16 9.79 -0.23
N LEU A 89 22.94 10.12 -0.65
CA LEU A 89 22.08 11.08 0.05
C LEU A 89 21.61 10.56 1.42
N MET A 90 21.40 9.25 1.55
CA MET A 90 21.10 8.60 2.83
C MET A 90 22.22 8.83 3.86
N GLU A 91 23.48 8.81 3.44
CA GLU A 91 24.62 9.10 4.33
C GLU A 91 24.74 10.59 4.65
N GLU A 92 24.53 11.45 3.65
CA GLU A 92 24.59 12.90 3.76
C GLU A 92 23.54 13.45 4.74
N TYR A 93 22.30 12.96 4.65
CA TYR A 93 21.14 13.46 5.42
C TYR A 93 20.69 12.53 6.56
N ARG A 94 21.54 11.59 7.01
CA ARG A 94 21.20 10.59 8.04
C ARG A 94 20.68 11.15 9.38
N GLY A 95 20.86 12.44 9.63
CA GLY A 95 20.41 13.11 10.85
C GLY A 95 18.97 13.61 10.82
N ASP A 96 18.35 13.71 9.64
CA ASP A 96 16.99 14.24 9.48
C ASP A 96 16.22 13.59 8.31
N LEU A 97 16.62 12.39 7.90
CA LEU A 97 15.99 11.64 6.82
C LEU A 97 15.92 10.16 7.18
N VAL A 98 14.74 9.57 6.99
CA VAL A 98 14.57 8.12 7.05
C VAL A 98 14.09 7.60 5.71
N VAL A 99 14.81 6.62 5.15
CA VAL A 99 14.40 5.95 3.91
C VAL A 99 13.78 4.60 4.23
N ILE A 100 12.60 4.33 3.68
CA ILE A 100 11.91 3.05 3.74
C ILE A 100 11.80 2.52 2.31
N ALA A 101 12.42 1.39 2.01
CA ALA A 101 12.22 0.69 0.74
C ALA A 101 11.23 -0.46 0.95
N ALA A 102 10.19 -0.51 0.12
CA ALA A 102 9.10 -1.46 0.24
C ALA A 102 8.95 -2.33 -1.01
N GLY A 103 8.41 -3.53 -0.85
CA GLY A 103 8.10 -4.42 -1.96
C GLY A 103 7.76 -5.84 -1.53
N TYR A 104 7.66 -6.74 -2.50
CA TYR A 104 7.49 -8.17 -2.26
C TYR A 104 8.77 -8.77 -1.69
N GLU A 105 8.63 -9.74 -0.79
CA GLU A 105 9.75 -10.29 -0.02
C GLU A 105 10.86 -10.87 -0.90
N ARG A 106 10.50 -11.74 -1.85
CA ARG A 106 11.45 -12.40 -2.74
C ARG A 106 12.19 -11.42 -3.65
N GLU A 107 11.46 -10.45 -4.19
CA GLU A 107 11.97 -9.41 -5.08
C GLU A 107 12.91 -8.46 -4.32
N MET A 108 12.57 -8.10 -3.08
CA MET A 108 13.42 -7.29 -2.22
C MET A 108 14.70 -8.02 -1.80
N ASP A 109 14.64 -9.32 -1.55
CA ASP A 109 15.84 -10.11 -1.26
C ASP A 109 16.81 -10.15 -2.46
N ALA A 110 16.28 -10.34 -3.66
CA ALA A 110 17.08 -10.28 -4.89
C ALA A 110 17.69 -8.89 -5.09
N PHE A 111 16.90 -7.82 -4.88
CA PHE A 111 17.34 -6.43 -5.00
C PHE A 111 18.48 -6.09 -4.02
N LEU A 112 18.37 -6.51 -2.75
CA LEU A 112 19.39 -6.26 -1.73
C LEU A 112 20.65 -7.08 -1.97
N THR A 113 20.52 -8.30 -2.50
CA THR A 113 21.67 -9.15 -2.85
C THR A 113 22.49 -8.56 -3.99
N ALA A 114 21.81 -7.98 -4.99
CA ALA A 114 22.46 -7.33 -6.12
C ALA A 114 23.18 -6.02 -5.74
N ASN A 115 22.82 -5.41 -4.60
CA ASN A 115 23.31 -4.09 -4.18
C ASN A 115 23.82 -4.13 -2.73
N SER A 116 25.04 -4.63 -2.52
CA SER A 116 25.65 -4.75 -1.18
C SER A 116 25.71 -3.43 -0.40
N GLY A 117 25.82 -2.30 -1.11
CA GLY A 117 25.76 -0.95 -0.53
C GLY A 117 24.42 -0.64 0.13
N LEU A 118 23.29 -1.16 -0.38
CA LEU A 118 21.98 -1.02 0.25
C LEU A 118 21.86 -1.93 1.46
N ALA A 119 22.25 -3.20 1.35
CA ALA A 119 22.09 -4.17 2.43
C ALA A 119 22.68 -3.69 3.78
N SER A 120 23.84 -3.03 3.76
CA SER A 120 24.48 -2.48 4.96
C SER A 120 23.79 -1.22 5.53
N ARG A 121 23.04 -0.47 4.71
CA ARG A 121 22.37 0.80 5.06
C ARG A 121 20.92 0.61 5.49
N PHE A 122 20.43 -0.63 5.39
CA PHE A 122 19.09 -1.04 5.77
C PHE A 122 19.12 -2.03 6.95
N PRO A 123 19.42 -1.57 8.18
CA PRO A 123 19.65 -2.44 9.33
C PRO A 123 18.39 -3.12 9.87
N LYS A 124 17.20 -2.67 9.47
CA LYS A 124 15.91 -3.15 9.97
C LYS A 124 15.04 -3.61 8.82
N ARG A 125 14.59 -4.86 8.90
CA ARG A 125 13.59 -5.47 8.02
C ARG A 125 12.33 -5.75 8.82
N ILE A 126 11.18 -5.38 8.29
CA ILE A 126 9.86 -5.61 8.88
C ILE A 126 9.02 -6.35 7.84
N ALA A 127 8.56 -7.54 8.19
CA ALA A 127 7.65 -8.32 7.37
C ALA A 127 6.20 -8.01 7.73
N PHE A 128 5.37 -7.85 6.71
CA PHE A 128 3.96 -7.57 6.78
C PHE A 128 3.20 -8.77 6.18
N PRO A 129 2.87 -9.78 7.00
CA PRO A 129 2.17 -10.96 6.53
C PRO A 129 0.76 -10.63 6.06
N ASP A 130 0.16 -11.53 5.28
CA ASP A 130 -1.25 -11.43 4.91
C ASP A 130 -2.15 -11.49 6.14
N TYR A 131 -3.24 -10.72 6.11
CA TYR A 131 -4.24 -10.71 7.17
C TYR A 131 -5.03 -12.01 7.19
N THR A 132 -5.32 -12.50 8.39
CA THR A 132 -6.28 -13.60 8.62
C THR A 132 -7.69 -13.21 8.15
N ASP A 133 -8.57 -14.20 7.94
CA ASP A 133 -9.97 -13.92 7.54
C ASP A 133 -10.70 -13.03 8.55
N ASP A 134 -10.37 -13.16 9.84
CA ASP A 134 -10.93 -12.35 10.91
C ASP A 134 -10.44 -10.89 10.84
N GLU A 135 -9.15 -10.69 10.58
CA GLU A 135 -8.59 -9.35 10.38
C GLU A 135 -9.13 -8.71 9.10
N LEU A 136 -9.28 -9.45 8.00
CA LEU A 136 -9.91 -8.95 6.77
C LEU A 136 -11.37 -8.55 7.01
N THR A 137 -12.12 -9.36 7.77
CA THR A 137 -13.50 -9.04 8.16
C THR A 137 -13.56 -7.77 9.00
N ALA A 138 -12.62 -7.59 9.94
CA ALA A 138 -12.52 -6.36 10.74
C ALA A 138 -12.16 -5.14 9.88
N ILE A 139 -11.24 -5.29 8.91
CA ILE A 139 -10.88 -4.24 7.96
C ILE A 139 -12.09 -3.84 7.13
N PHE A 140 -12.85 -4.80 6.60
CA PHE A 140 -14.08 -4.52 5.84
C PHE A 140 -15.09 -3.73 6.66
N ALA A 141 -15.33 -4.14 7.92
CA ALA A 141 -16.23 -3.43 8.82
C ALA A 141 -15.73 -2.00 9.13
N HIS A 142 -14.43 -1.81 9.29
CA HIS A 142 -13.84 -0.49 9.50
C HIS A 142 -14.01 0.42 8.27
N LEU A 143 -13.78 -0.11 7.06
CA LEU A 143 -13.99 0.62 5.82
C LEU A 143 -15.45 1.01 5.63
N ALA A 144 -16.40 0.09 5.85
CA ALA A 144 -17.82 0.36 5.75
C ALA A 144 -18.26 1.46 6.74
N ALA A 145 -17.80 1.37 8.00
CA ALA A 145 -18.10 2.38 9.01
C ALA A 145 -17.53 3.76 8.66
N ALA A 146 -16.35 3.82 8.03
CA ALA A 146 -15.74 5.07 7.57
C ALA A 146 -16.56 5.76 6.45
N GLU A 147 -17.33 4.98 5.67
CA GLU A 147 -18.28 5.49 4.66
C GLU A 147 -19.69 5.74 5.23
N GLY A 148 -19.87 5.58 6.55
CA GLY A 148 -21.18 5.77 7.21
C GLY A 148 -22.14 4.60 7.04
N LEU A 149 -21.64 3.45 6.57
CA LEU A 149 -22.43 2.23 6.39
C LEU A 149 -22.39 1.36 7.65
N THR A 150 -23.48 0.65 7.87
CA THR A 150 -23.65 -0.35 8.92
C THR A 150 -23.80 -1.73 8.29
N LEU A 151 -23.22 -2.74 8.93
CA LEU A 151 -23.29 -4.12 8.45
C LEU A 151 -24.44 -4.84 9.15
N ALA A 152 -25.29 -5.52 8.37
CA ALA A 152 -26.25 -6.46 8.93
C ALA A 152 -25.53 -7.62 9.65
N PRO A 153 -26.15 -8.26 10.66
CA PRO A 153 -25.50 -9.27 11.49
C PRO A 153 -24.93 -10.49 10.75
N ASP A 154 -25.45 -10.78 9.56
CA ASP A 154 -25.08 -11.91 8.71
C ASP A 154 -23.93 -11.61 7.73
N VAL A 155 -23.61 -10.34 7.48
CA VAL A 155 -22.54 -9.90 6.57
C VAL A 155 -21.17 -10.49 6.93
N PRO A 156 -20.70 -10.46 8.20
CA PRO A 156 -19.40 -11.04 8.55
C PRO A 156 -19.31 -12.53 8.24
N GLY A 157 -20.40 -13.28 8.47
CA GLY A 157 -20.47 -14.71 8.18
C GLY A 157 -20.38 -14.97 6.68
N ARG A 158 -21.11 -14.19 5.88
CA ARG A 158 -21.05 -14.26 4.41
C ARG A 158 -19.66 -13.90 3.87
N LEU A 159 -19.05 -12.84 4.38
CA LEU A 159 -17.72 -12.40 3.96
C LEU A 159 -16.66 -13.48 4.21
N ARG A 160 -16.69 -14.15 5.37
CA ARG A 160 -15.79 -15.29 5.64
C ARG A 160 -15.99 -16.44 4.65
N THR A 161 -17.22 -16.72 4.25
CA THR A 161 -17.47 -17.74 3.21
C THR A 161 -16.85 -17.32 1.88
N VAL A 162 -17.02 -16.07 1.46
CA VAL A 162 -16.40 -15.54 0.23
C VAL A 162 -14.87 -15.62 0.30
N LEU A 163 -14.28 -15.25 1.44
CA LEU A 163 -12.82 -15.25 1.65
C LEU A 163 -12.19 -16.65 1.53
N ARG A 164 -12.89 -17.71 1.96
CA ARG A 164 -12.38 -19.09 1.91
C ARG A 164 -12.07 -19.56 0.49
N ASP A 165 -12.80 -19.06 -0.49
CA ASP A 165 -12.66 -19.45 -1.89
C ASP A 165 -11.60 -18.60 -2.64
N ILE A 166 -11.03 -17.58 -1.98
CA ILE A 166 -10.05 -16.69 -2.59
C ILE A 166 -8.64 -17.23 -2.36
N PRO A 167 -7.87 -17.55 -3.41
CA PRO A 167 -6.51 -18.04 -3.27
C PRO A 167 -5.60 -16.96 -2.70
N ARG A 168 -4.84 -17.33 -1.67
CA ARG A 168 -3.81 -16.47 -1.04
C ARG A 168 -2.47 -16.75 -1.71
N GLY A 169 -2.14 -15.95 -2.73
CA GLY A 169 -0.89 -16.04 -3.49
C GLY A 169 0.02 -14.82 -3.32
N PRO A 170 1.15 -14.75 -4.06
CA PRO A 170 2.13 -13.66 -3.99
C PRO A 170 1.61 -12.26 -4.35
N SER A 171 0.37 -12.15 -4.83
CA SER A 171 -0.30 -10.90 -5.19
C SER A 171 -1.63 -10.72 -4.46
N PHE A 172 -1.82 -11.43 -3.34
CA PHE A 172 -3.04 -11.32 -2.55
C PHE A 172 -3.26 -9.88 -2.05
N GLY A 173 -4.42 -9.31 -2.37
CA GLY A 173 -4.66 -7.86 -2.23
C GLY A 173 -4.96 -7.36 -0.81
N ASN A 174 -5.21 -8.25 0.17
CA ASN A 174 -5.47 -7.90 1.57
C ASN A 174 -6.48 -6.74 1.73
N GLY A 175 -6.09 -5.60 2.32
CA GLY A 175 -6.96 -4.44 2.48
C GLY A 175 -7.46 -3.86 1.16
N ARG A 176 -6.70 -3.99 0.06
CA ARG A 176 -7.17 -3.61 -1.30
C ARG A 176 -8.30 -4.52 -1.76
N LEU A 177 -8.22 -5.82 -1.46
CA LEU A 177 -9.32 -6.75 -1.72
C LEU A 177 -10.56 -6.34 -0.91
N MET A 178 -10.41 -5.96 0.36
CA MET A 178 -11.56 -5.52 1.19
C MET A 178 -12.21 -4.24 0.65
N ARG A 179 -11.41 -3.28 0.17
CA ARG A 179 -11.93 -2.08 -0.50
C ARG A 179 -12.73 -2.43 -1.75
N ASN A 180 -12.16 -3.23 -2.63
CA ASN A 180 -12.84 -3.64 -3.86
C ASN A 180 -14.14 -4.42 -3.58
N LEU A 181 -14.15 -5.28 -2.55
CA LEU A 181 -15.37 -5.98 -2.13
C LEU A 181 -16.41 -5.01 -1.55
N LEU A 182 -15.99 -3.98 -0.83
CA LEU A 182 -16.90 -2.96 -0.31
C LEU A 182 -17.52 -2.16 -1.46
N ASP A 183 -16.70 -1.70 -2.41
CA ASP A 183 -17.17 -0.96 -3.60
C ASP A 183 -18.21 -1.80 -4.38
N ALA A 184 -17.92 -3.08 -4.59
CA ALA A 184 -18.85 -4.01 -5.24
C ALA A 184 -20.14 -4.24 -4.43
N ALA A 185 -20.05 -4.32 -3.10
CA ALA A 185 -21.21 -4.48 -2.23
C ALA A 185 -22.09 -3.21 -2.23
N VAL A 186 -21.50 -2.02 -2.21
CA VAL A 186 -22.23 -0.74 -2.30
C VAL A 186 -22.95 -0.61 -3.65
N ALA A 187 -22.32 -1.05 -4.74
CA ALA A 187 -22.97 -1.10 -6.04
C ALA A 187 -24.18 -2.07 -6.03
N ALA A 188 -24.01 -3.28 -5.49
CA ALA A 188 -25.10 -4.26 -5.37
C ALA A 188 -26.25 -3.77 -4.46
N GLN A 189 -25.92 -3.07 -3.37
CA GLN A 189 -26.87 -2.44 -2.48
C GLN A 189 -27.69 -1.39 -3.23
N SER A 190 -27.06 -0.55 -4.05
CA SER A 190 -27.72 0.49 -4.85
C SER A 190 -28.75 -0.10 -5.83
N GLU A 191 -28.40 -1.21 -6.49
CA GLU A 191 -29.34 -1.95 -7.35
C GLU A 191 -30.54 -2.48 -6.56
N ARG A 192 -30.30 -3.07 -5.38
CA ARG A 192 -31.36 -3.57 -4.49
C ARG A 192 -32.29 -2.46 -4.01
N LEU A 193 -31.74 -1.33 -3.58
CA LEU A 193 -32.50 -0.18 -3.10
C LEU A 193 -33.37 0.42 -4.22
N THR A 194 -32.82 0.52 -5.44
CA THR A 194 -33.57 0.99 -6.62
C THR A 194 -34.75 0.06 -6.93
N ALA A 195 -34.54 -1.25 -6.85
CA ALA A 195 -35.60 -2.23 -7.07
C ALA A 195 -36.70 -2.21 -5.99
N SER A 196 -36.40 -1.75 -4.77
CA SER A 196 -37.36 -1.65 -3.66
C SER A 196 -38.35 -0.48 -3.77
N GLY A 197 -38.04 0.55 -4.59
CA GLY A 197 -38.92 1.68 -4.89
C GLY A 197 -39.11 2.73 -3.79
N ALA A 198 -39.00 2.35 -2.51
CA ALA A 198 -39.10 3.26 -1.36
C ALA A 198 -38.30 2.74 -0.15
N PRO A 199 -36.95 2.73 -0.21
CA PRO A 199 -36.13 2.28 0.89
C PRO A 199 -36.21 3.25 2.08
N SER A 200 -36.20 2.70 3.30
CA SER A 200 -36.08 3.51 4.52
C SER A 200 -34.66 4.03 4.73
N ASP A 201 -34.50 5.11 5.52
CA ASP A 201 -33.18 5.67 5.86
C ASP A 201 -32.23 4.61 6.43
N THR A 202 -32.75 3.72 7.27
CA THR A 202 -31.99 2.59 7.83
C THR A 202 -31.51 1.63 6.74
N GLU A 203 -32.32 1.38 5.71
CA GLU A 203 -31.94 0.47 4.62
C GLU A 203 -30.89 1.07 3.69
N ILE A 204 -30.92 2.39 3.51
CA ILE A 204 -29.93 3.13 2.72
C ILE A 204 -28.53 2.97 3.34
N ILE A 205 -28.44 2.97 4.67
CA ILE A 205 -27.15 2.86 5.38
C ILE A 205 -26.80 1.41 5.79
N THR A 206 -27.61 0.40 5.42
CA THR A 206 -27.37 -1.00 5.82
C THR A 206 -26.94 -1.87 4.64
N LEU A 207 -25.72 -2.40 4.71
CA LEU A 207 -25.24 -3.49 3.86
C LEU A 207 -25.75 -4.82 4.38
N ARG A 208 -26.28 -5.67 3.50
CA ARG A 208 -26.79 -7.01 3.82
C ARG A 208 -25.91 -8.08 3.18
N ALA A 209 -26.00 -9.32 3.66
CA ALA A 209 -25.23 -10.44 3.11
C ALA A 209 -25.46 -10.64 1.60
N ASP A 210 -26.65 -10.34 1.09
CA ASP A 210 -26.98 -10.46 -0.34
C ASP A 210 -26.22 -9.46 -1.23
N ASP A 211 -25.68 -8.38 -0.65
CA ASP A 211 -24.85 -7.40 -1.37
C ASP A 211 -23.44 -7.95 -1.64
N LEU A 212 -22.99 -8.90 -0.80
CA LEU A 212 -21.74 -9.63 -1.01
C LEU A 212 -21.94 -10.73 -2.05
N ARG A 213 -22.00 -10.29 -3.31
CA ARG A 213 -21.99 -11.17 -4.48
C ARG A 213 -20.65 -11.89 -4.53
N ALA A 214 -20.68 -13.19 -4.87
CA ALA A 214 -19.45 -13.91 -5.15
C ALA A 214 -18.81 -13.31 -6.40
N THR A 215 -17.87 -12.39 -6.22
CA THR A 215 -17.10 -11.84 -7.33
C THR A 215 -16.18 -12.93 -7.85
N ALA A 216 -16.41 -13.38 -9.08
CA ALA A 216 -15.34 -13.99 -9.85
C ALA A 216 -14.18 -12.98 -9.85
N PRO A 217 -12.93 -13.38 -9.56
CA PRO A 217 -11.81 -12.45 -9.62
C PRO A 217 -11.72 -11.91 -11.04
N THR A 218 -11.94 -10.61 -11.22
CA THR A 218 -11.66 -9.94 -12.48
C THR A 218 -10.15 -10.07 -12.72
N ARG A 219 -9.79 -10.90 -13.69
CA ARG A 219 -8.45 -10.89 -14.28
C ARG A 219 -8.30 -9.55 -15.01
N ASP A 220 -7.20 -8.85 -14.72
CA ASP A 220 -6.74 -7.61 -15.37
C ASP A 220 -7.68 -6.40 -15.30
N GLU A 221 -7.41 -5.50 -14.36
CA GLU A 221 -7.48 -4.06 -14.65
C GLU A 221 -6.08 -3.45 -14.56
N ALA A 222 -5.22 -3.93 -15.47
CA ALA A 222 -4.11 -3.16 -16.00
C ALA A 222 -4.61 -2.40 -17.23
N THR A 223 -5.54 -1.45 -17.06
CA THR A 223 -5.75 -0.36 -18.02
C THR A 223 -6.61 0.71 -17.37
N GLY A 224 -6.02 1.89 -17.19
CA GLY A 224 -6.76 3.07 -16.77
C GLY A 224 -7.84 3.41 -17.78
N LEU A 225 -9.02 3.73 -17.26
CA LEU A 225 -10.05 4.50 -17.95
C LEU A 225 -10.71 5.40 -16.90
N TYR A 226 -9.98 6.43 -16.49
CA TYR A 226 -10.59 7.70 -16.18
C TYR A 226 -10.87 8.40 -17.51
N LEU A 227 -12.15 8.64 -17.79
CA LEU A 227 -12.56 9.86 -18.49
C LEU A 227 -12.78 10.95 -17.44
#